data_AF-A0A7X9G7D4-F1
#
_entry.id   AF-A0A7X9G7D4-F1
#
_cell.length_a   1.000
_cell.length_b   1.000
_cell.length_c   1.000
_cell.angle_alpha   90.00
_cell.angle_beta   90.00
_cell.angle_gamma   90.00
#
_symmetry.space_group_name_H-M   'P 1'
#
loop_
_entity.id
_entity.type
_entity.pdbx_description
1 polymer ?
#
loop_
_entity_poly.entity_id
_entity_poly.type
_entity_poly.pdbx_seq_one_letter_code
_entity_poly.pdbx_strand_id
1 'polypeptide(L)'
;MIPSDHFVRFYNEVFKYLEQHGGLEEYFQAIAQKQEKFCLETFKNDGLNGVHEYYQKIRHEENCGLDLNLTQNYLQLNMHACPSLAKAMDNDAGASLRYCDHCSWLMLLCSKAGLYIIYDFMDPKQPQCQSWIFDKLEQAKIKLKELQQKRGDATIKCNF
;
A
#
# COMPACT_ATOMS: atom_id res chain seq x y z
N MET A 1 -23.41 -7.03 -9.01
CA MET A 1 -22.24 -6.45 -8.31
C MET A 1 -21.71 -7.52 -7.38
N ILE A 2 -20.44 -7.90 -7.46
CA ILE A 2 -19.85 -8.87 -6.52
C ILE A 2 -19.54 -8.12 -5.21
N PRO A 3 -19.99 -8.63 -4.05
CA PRO A 3 -19.64 -8.06 -2.74
C PRO A 3 -18.12 -7.96 -2.53
N SER A 4 -17.64 -6.90 -1.88
CA SER A 4 -16.19 -6.61 -1.76
C SER A 4 -15.43 -7.67 -0.97
N ASP A 5 -16.09 -8.32 -0.02
CA ASP A 5 -15.62 -9.49 0.74
C ASP A 5 -15.35 -10.70 -0.15
N HIS A 6 -16.26 -11.01 -1.07
CA HIS A 6 -16.06 -12.11 -2.03
C HIS A 6 -14.90 -11.81 -2.98
N PHE A 7 -14.75 -10.56 -3.41
CA PHE A 7 -13.64 -10.15 -4.28
C PHE A 7 -12.29 -10.30 -3.56
N VAL A 8 -12.23 -9.89 -2.29
CA VAL A 8 -11.03 -10.01 -1.46
C VAL A 8 -10.57 -11.46 -1.30
N ARG A 9 -11.49 -12.34 -0.92
CA ARG A 9 -11.19 -13.76 -0.75
C ARG A 9 -10.80 -14.41 -2.08
N PHE A 10 -11.44 -14.03 -3.18
CA PHE A 10 -11.09 -14.52 -4.51
C PHE A 10 -9.65 -14.16 -4.90
N TYR A 11 -9.25 -12.89 -4.80
CA TYR A 11 -7.90 -12.52 -5.21
C TYR A 11 -6.84 -13.13 -4.28
N ASN A 12 -7.15 -13.36 -3.01
CA ASN A 12 -6.26 -14.08 -2.11
C ASN A 12 -5.89 -15.47 -2.67
N GLU A 13 -6.88 -16.21 -3.18
CA GLU A 13 -6.65 -17.50 -3.83
C GLU A 13 -5.87 -17.36 -5.14
N VAL A 14 -6.15 -16.31 -5.93
CA VAL A 14 -5.35 -16.00 -7.13
C VAL A 14 -3.89 -15.74 -6.78
N PHE A 15 -3.61 -15.02 -5.70
CA PHE A 15 -2.24 -14.75 -5.27
C PHE A 15 -1.51 -16.04 -4.89
N LYS A 16 -2.14 -16.90 -4.08
CA LYS A 16 -1.58 -18.21 -3.72
C LYS A 16 -1.33 -19.08 -4.94
N TYR A 17 -2.26 -19.09 -5.89
CA TYR A 17 -2.11 -19.84 -7.13
C TYR A 17 -0.93 -19.33 -7.97
N LEU A 18 -0.85 -18.02 -8.22
CA LEU A 18 0.23 -17.42 -9.02
C LEU A 18 1.59 -17.46 -8.32
N GLU A 19 1.62 -17.45 -6.99
CA GLU A 19 2.86 -17.67 -6.24
C GLU A 19 3.45 -19.05 -6.52
N GLN A 20 2.60 -20.08 -6.62
CA GLN A 20 3.01 -21.46 -6.88
C GLN A 20 3.34 -21.74 -8.35
N HIS A 21 2.68 -21.03 -9.28
CA HIS A 21 2.75 -21.32 -10.72
C HIS A 21 3.48 -20.24 -11.53
N GLY A 22 3.95 -19.17 -10.88
CA GLY A 22 4.49 -17.99 -11.54
C GLY A 22 3.40 -16.99 -11.99
N GLY A 23 3.81 -15.77 -12.32
CA GLY A 23 2.91 -14.71 -12.78
C GLY A 23 2.45 -13.72 -11.70
N LEU A 24 2.87 -13.90 -10.44
CA LEU A 24 2.41 -13.05 -9.34
C LEU A 24 2.91 -11.60 -9.47
N GLU A 25 4.17 -11.41 -9.87
CA GLU A 25 4.75 -10.07 -10.05
C GLU A 25 4.11 -9.33 -11.22
N GLU A 26 3.87 -10.04 -12.33
CA GLU A 26 3.18 -9.52 -13.50
C GLU A 26 1.74 -9.12 -13.16
N TYR A 27 1.08 -9.90 -12.28
CA TYR A 27 -0.24 -9.57 -11.78
C TYR A 27 -0.24 -8.30 -10.93
N PHE A 28 0.71 -8.15 -10.01
CA PHE A 28 0.87 -6.91 -9.23
C PHE A 28 1.19 -5.70 -10.12
N GLN A 29 2.01 -5.89 -11.15
CA GLN A 29 2.28 -4.85 -12.14
C GLN A 29 1.01 -4.46 -12.90
N ALA A 30 0.17 -5.41 -13.28
CA ALA A 30 -1.10 -5.14 -13.95
C ALA A 30 -2.08 -4.37 -13.03
N ILE A 31 -2.12 -4.68 -11.73
CA ILE A 31 -2.86 -3.87 -10.75
C ILE A 31 -2.35 -2.43 -10.77
N ALA A 32 -1.03 -2.24 -10.72
CA ALA A 32 -0.44 -0.91 -10.67
C ALA A 32 -0.72 -0.08 -11.94
N GLN A 33 -0.57 -0.69 -13.12
CA GLN A 33 -0.91 -0.05 -14.39
C GLN A 33 -2.39 0.35 -14.49
N LYS A 34 -3.28 -0.43 -13.85
CA LYS A 34 -4.70 -0.08 -13.79
C LYS A 34 -4.94 1.12 -12.87
N GLN A 35 -4.31 1.16 -11.70
CA GLN A 35 -4.45 2.29 -10.75
C GLN A 35 -3.87 3.59 -11.30
N GLU A 36 -2.80 3.50 -12.10
CA GLU A 36 -2.18 4.64 -12.78
C GLU A 36 -3.18 5.50 -13.54
N LYS A 37 -4.12 4.86 -14.26
CA LYS A 37 -5.15 5.56 -15.06
C LYS A 37 -6.07 6.46 -14.23
N PHE A 38 -6.19 6.19 -12.94
CA PHE A 38 -7.10 6.92 -12.04
C PHE A 38 -6.38 7.92 -11.16
N CYS A 39 -5.13 7.65 -10.78
CA CYS A 39 -4.46 8.39 -9.70
C CYS A 39 -3.25 9.22 -10.14
N LEU A 40 -2.57 8.83 -11.23
CA LEU A 40 -1.23 9.36 -11.52
C LEU A 40 -1.25 10.88 -11.82
N GLU A 41 -2.21 11.35 -12.60
CA GLU A 41 -2.31 12.78 -12.95
C GLU A 41 -2.54 13.63 -11.70
N THR A 42 -3.44 13.21 -10.80
CA THR A 42 -3.66 13.89 -9.52
C THR A 42 -2.40 13.90 -8.66
N PHE A 43 -1.67 12.78 -8.58
CA PHE A 43 -0.45 12.72 -7.77
C PHE A 43 0.67 13.62 -8.34
N LYS A 44 0.78 13.74 -9.67
CA LYS A 44 1.74 14.64 -10.32
C LYS A 44 1.40 16.10 -10.10
N ASN A 45 0.12 16.47 -10.22
CA ASN A 45 -0.29 17.86 -10.17
C ASN A 45 -0.35 18.39 -8.74
N ASP A 46 -0.83 17.57 -7.80
CA ASP A 46 -1.15 18.01 -6.44
C ASP A 46 -0.19 17.44 -5.38
N GLY A 47 0.78 16.60 -5.79
CA GLY A 47 1.79 16.02 -4.91
C GLY A 47 1.18 15.28 -3.72
N LEU A 48 1.64 15.60 -2.52
CA LEU A 48 1.16 15.00 -1.27
C LEU A 48 -0.34 15.25 -1.02
N ASN A 49 -0.88 16.39 -1.45
CA ASN A 49 -2.32 16.67 -1.33
C ASN A 49 -3.13 15.73 -2.22
N GLY A 50 -2.65 15.47 -3.44
CA GLY A 50 -3.31 14.54 -4.37
C GLY A 50 -3.41 13.13 -3.80
N VAL A 51 -2.33 12.66 -3.15
CA VAL A 51 -2.34 11.36 -2.47
C VAL A 51 -3.25 11.37 -1.23
N HIS A 52 -3.22 12.45 -0.46
CA HIS A 52 -4.08 12.63 0.72
C HIS A 52 -5.57 12.53 0.34
N GLU A 53 -6.02 13.30 -0.64
CA GLU A 53 -7.43 13.31 -1.08
C GLU A 53 -7.88 11.94 -1.60
N TYR A 54 -7.01 11.25 -2.36
CA TYR A 54 -7.29 9.88 -2.80
C TYR A 54 -7.53 8.94 -1.61
N TYR A 55 -6.62 8.93 -0.63
CA TYR A 55 -6.77 8.04 0.52
C TYR A 55 -7.88 8.47 1.49
N GLN A 56 -8.19 9.77 1.56
CA GLN A 56 -9.32 10.28 2.34
C GLN A 56 -10.64 9.74 1.77
N LYS A 57 -10.76 9.67 0.44
CA LYS A 57 -11.89 9.02 -0.24
C LYS A 57 -11.94 7.52 0.06
N ILE A 58 -10.82 6.80 -0.13
CA ILE A 58 -10.76 5.35 0.15
C ILE A 58 -11.13 5.05 1.60
N ARG A 59 -10.64 5.85 2.55
CA ARG A 59 -10.99 5.72 3.98
C ARG A 59 -12.49 5.73 4.21
N HIS A 60 -13.20 6.64 3.55
CA HIS A 60 -14.65 6.76 3.67
C HIS A 60 -15.38 5.62 2.97
N GLU A 61 -15.00 5.31 1.72
CA GLU A 61 -15.68 4.29 0.90
C GLU A 61 -15.49 2.87 1.45
N GLU A 62 -14.32 2.56 2.00
CA GLU A 62 -14.00 1.24 2.54
C GLU A 62 -14.24 1.12 4.05
N ASN A 63 -14.61 2.23 4.71
CA ASN A 63 -14.74 2.32 6.17
C ASN A 63 -13.52 1.73 6.91
N CYS A 64 -12.31 2.11 6.47
CA CYS A 64 -11.07 1.54 7.01
C CYS A 64 -10.53 2.33 8.20
N GLY A 65 -9.85 1.63 9.10
CA GLY A 65 -9.16 2.23 10.25
C GLY A 65 -7.85 2.91 9.85
N LEU A 66 -7.92 3.88 8.93
CA LEU A 66 -6.77 4.62 8.40
C LEU A 66 -6.73 6.04 8.97
N ASP A 67 -5.63 6.40 9.62
CA ASP A 67 -5.31 7.80 9.92
C ASP A 67 -4.43 8.40 8.82
N LEU A 68 -4.74 9.64 8.45
CA LEU A 68 -4.00 10.44 7.48
C LEU A 68 -3.45 11.67 8.18
N ASN A 69 -2.12 11.76 8.24
CA ASN A 69 -1.42 12.89 8.82
C ASN A 69 -0.62 13.59 7.72
N LEU A 70 -1.22 14.62 7.14
CA LEU A 70 -0.56 15.49 6.18
C LEU A 70 0.18 16.62 6.92
N THR A 71 1.45 16.78 6.59
CA THR A 71 2.30 17.87 7.11
C THR A 71 2.91 18.64 5.93
N GLN A 72 3.70 19.67 6.23
CA GLN A 72 4.47 20.39 5.21
C GLN A 72 5.55 19.54 4.52
N ASN A 73 6.00 18.45 5.16
CA ASN A 73 7.16 17.67 4.72
C ASN A 73 6.78 16.27 4.22
N TYR A 74 5.68 15.71 4.73
CA TYR A 74 5.25 14.36 4.39
C TYR A 74 3.76 14.14 4.63
N LEU A 75 3.24 13.13 3.95
CA LEU A 75 1.98 12.48 4.27
C LEU A 75 2.27 11.13 4.93
N GLN A 76 1.70 10.89 6.11
CA GLN A 76 1.72 9.57 6.75
C GLN A 76 0.34 8.92 6.67
N LEU A 77 0.34 7.66 6.27
CA LEU A 77 -0.79 6.75 6.36
C LEU A 77 -0.51 5.78 7.50
N ASN A 78 -1.41 5.71 8.48
CA ASN A 78 -1.34 4.76 9.57
C ASN A 78 -2.58 3.87 9.56
N MET A 79 -2.43 2.65 9.07
CA MET A 79 -3.50 1.67 8.97
C MET A 79 -3.54 0.83 10.24
N HIS A 80 -4.62 0.96 11.01
CA HIS A 80 -4.87 0.20 12.24
C HIS A 80 -5.68 -1.07 12.01
N ALA A 81 -6.46 -1.09 10.92
CA ALA A 81 -7.30 -2.22 10.52
C ALA A 81 -7.52 -2.21 8.99
N CYS A 82 -6.60 -2.81 8.24
CA CYS A 82 -6.73 -3.00 6.79
C CYS A 82 -7.94 -3.89 6.48
N PRO A 83 -8.98 -3.37 5.80
CA PRO A 83 -10.21 -4.13 5.55
C PRO A 83 -9.92 -5.32 4.65
N SER A 84 -9.01 -5.17 3.68
CA SER A 84 -8.66 -6.22 2.75
C SER A 84 -7.90 -7.35 3.46
N LEU A 85 -6.85 -7.09 4.24
CA LEU A 85 -6.14 -8.18 4.90
C LEU A 85 -7.01 -8.87 5.95
N ALA A 86 -7.80 -8.11 6.71
CA ALA A 86 -8.73 -8.68 7.69
C ALA A 86 -9.70 -9.67 7.04
N LYS A 87 -10.31 -9.31 5.90
CA LYS A 87 -11.22 -10.19 5.14
C LYS A 87 -10.52 -11.41 4.52
N ALA A 88 -9.25 -11.28 4.13
CA ALA A 88 -8.47 -12.41 3.60
C ALA A 88 -8.00 -13.37 4.70
N MET A 89 -7.77 -12.85 5.91
CA MET A 89 -7.48 -13.66 7.10
C MET A 89 -8.74 -14.37 7.63
N ASP A 90 -9.89 -13.72 7.51
CA ASP A 90 -11.21 -14.33 7.75
C ASP A 90 -11.62 -15.23 6.57
N ASN A 91 -10.82 -16.27 6.35
CA ASN A 91 -10.99 -17.25 5.28
C ASN A 91 -10.44 -18.61 5.74
N ASP A 92 -11.17 -19.69 5.48
CA ASP A 92 -10.80 -21.05 5.88
C ASP A 92 -9.50 -21.52 5.20
N ALA A 93 -9.17 -20.96 4.04
CA ALA A 93 -7.96 -21.30 3.29
C ALA A 93 -6.72 -20.46 3.68
N GLY A 94 -6.84 -19.57 4.67
CA GLY A 94 -5.78 -18.66 5.12
C GLY A 94 -5.38 -17.59 4.08
N ALA A 95 -4.77 -16.52 4.57
CA ALA A 95 -4.24 -15.44 3.74
C ALA A 95 -2.91 -15.83 3.09
N SER A 96 -2.67 -15.34 1.87
CA SER A 96 -1.35 -15.37 1.23
C SER A 96 -0.33 -14.62 2.10
N LEU A 97 0.87 -15.19 2.28
CA LEU A 97 1.96 -14.50 3.00
C LEU A 97 2.44 -13.25 2.25
N ARG A 98 2.19 -13.20 0.94
CA ARG A 98 2.51 -12.07 0.06
C ARG A 98 1.29 -11.19 -0.22
N TYR A 99 0.23 -11.34 0.57
CA TYR A 99 -1.01 -10.60 0.34
C TYR A 99 -0.76 -9.10 0.28
N CYS A 100 0.01 -8.53 1.21
CA CYS A 100 0.26 -7.09 1.27
C CYS A 100 1.12 -6.56 0.11
N ASP A 101 1.84 -7.42 -0.61
CA ASP A 101 2.72 -6.98 -1.71
C ASP A 101 1.94 -6.32 -2.85
N HIS A 102 0.64 -6.61 -2.99
CA HIS A 102 -0.20 -5.94 -3.98
C HIS A 102 -0.29 -4.42 -3.74
N CYS A 103 -0.11 -3.93 -2.50
CA CYS A 103 -0.11 -2.50 -2.19
C CYS A 103 1.11 -1.75 -2.77
N SER A 104 2.10 -2.49 -3.29
CA SER A 104 3.28 -1.91 -3.95
C SER A 104 2.94 -1.07 -5.19
N TRP A 105 1.71 -1.14 -5.71
CA TRP A 105 1.23 -0.25 -6.77
C TRP A 105 1.45 1.23 -6.43
N LEU A 106 1.30 1.63 -5.16
CA LEU A 106 1.49 3.02 -4.75
C LEU A 106 2.95 3.44 -4.93
N MET A 107 3.92 2.54 -4.68
CA MET A 107 5.34 2.83 -4.89
C MET A 107 5.65 3.15 -6.35
N LEU A 108 5.04 2.42 -7.29
CA LEU A 108 5.20 2.71 -8.72
C LEU A 108 4.64 4.10 -9.08
N LEU A 109 3.46 4.43 -8.57
CA LEU A 109 2.82 5.73 -8.84
C LEU A 109 3.59 6.89 -8.20
N CYS A 110 4.05 6.74 -6.95
CA CYS A 110 4.91 7.72 -6.29
C CYS A 110 6.18 7.97 -7.12
N SER A 111 6.84 6.91 -7.59
CA SER A 111 8.03 7.04 -8.45
C SER A 111 7.75 7.87 -9.70
N LYS A 112 6.62 7.61 -10.36
CA LYS A 112 6.20 8.34 -11.58
C LYS A 112 5.73 9.77 -11.30
N ALA A 113 5.29 10.06 -10.08
CA ALA A 113 4.88 11.38 -9.63
C ALA A 113 6.02 12.22 -9.04
N GLY A 114 7.24 11.68 -8.95
CA GLY A 114 8.37 12.37 -8.30
C GLY A 114 8.27 12.40 -6.77
N LEU A 115 7.51 11.47 -6.19
CA LEU A 115 7.33 11.29 -4.75
C LEU A 115 8.14 10.09 -4.24
N TYR A 116 8.50 10.14 -2.97
CA TYR A 116 9.33 9.14 -2.31
C TYR A 116 8.53 8.50 -1.19
N ILE A 117 8.32 7.19 -1.26
CA ILE A 117 7.50 6.46 -0.29
C ILE A 117 8.33 5.41 0.43
N ILE A 118 8.04 5.26 1.71
CA ILE A 118 8.50 4.17 2.56
C ILE A 118 7.26 3.46 3.09
N TYR A 119 7.16 2.16 2.85
CA TYR A 119 6.20 1.26 3.46
C TYR A 119 6.87 0.48 4.59
N ASP A 120 6.21 0.40 5.73
CA ASP A 120 6.45 -0.59 6.77
C ASP A 120 5.23 -1.53 6.80
N PHE A 121 5.39 -2.72 6.24
CA PHE A 121 4.33 -3.74 6.20
C PHE A 121 4.10 -4.42 7.54
N MET A 122 4.95 -4.15 8.54
CA MET A 122 4.88 -4.78 9.85
C MET A 122 4.78 -6.31 9.75
N ASP A 123 3.80 -6.92 10.43
CA ASP A 123 3.57 -8.37 10.42
C ASP A 123 2.49 -8.72 9.38
N PRO A 124 2.76 -9.60 8.40
CA PRO A 124 1.76 -10.02 7.40
C PRO A 124 0.54 -10.75 8.00
N LYS A 125 0.58 -11.09 9.30
CA LYS A 125 -0.57 -11.66 10.04
C LYS A 125 -1.33 -10.62 10.86
N GLN A 126 -0.97 -9.35 10.74
CA GLN A 126 -1.66 -8.25 11.42
C GLN A 126 -2.18 -7.28 10.36
N PRO A 127 -3.46 -6.89 10.39
CA PRO A 127 -4.03 -5.94 9.43
C PRO A 127 -3.59 -4.50 9.73
N GLN A 128 -2.29 -4.29 9.90
CA GLN A 128 -1.68 -3.02 10.26
C GLN A 128 -0.48 -2.75 9.36
N CYS A 129 -0.39 -1.53 8.84
CA CYS A 129 0.78 -1.08 8.09
C CYS A 129 0.93 0.44 8.24
N GLN A 130 2.15 0.92 7.98
CA GLN A 130 2.42 2.35 7.93
C GLN A 130 3.11 2.71 6.63
N SER A 131 2.83 3.90 6.12
CA SER A 131 3.64 4.46 5.05
C SER A 131 3.85 5.95 5.22
N TRP A 132 5.01 6.41 4.75
CA TRP A 132 5.37 7.82 4.71
C TRP A 132 5.71 8.20 3.29
N ILE A 133 5.15 9.31 2.82
CA ILE A 133 5.32 9.81 1.46
C ILE A 133 5.88 11.23 1.55
N PHE A 134 6.98 11.46 0.85
CA PHE A 134 7.72 12.71 0.84
C PHE A 134 7.79 13.27 -0.58
N ASP A 135 7.88 14.58 -0.69
CA ASP A 135 8.22 15.29 -1.94
C ASP A 135 9.73 15.56 -2.05
N LYS A 136 10.50 15.35 -0.97
CA LYS A 136 11.96 15.48 -0.90
C LYS A 136 12.66 14.17 -0.55
N LEU A 137 13.54 13.71 -1.44
CA LEU A 137 14.33 12.48 -1.24
C LEU A 137 15.15 12.49 0.06
N GLU A 138 15.77 13.62 0.40
CA GLU A 138 16.63 13.68 1.58
C GLU A 138 15.85 13.49 2.89
N GLN A 139 14.61 13.99 2.95
CA GLN A 139 13.73 13.75 4.09
C GLN A 139 13.30 12.28 4.16
N ALA A 140 13.00 11.66 3.01
CA ALA A 140 12.69 10.25 2.93
C ALA A 140 13.87 9.38 3.42
N LYS A 141 15.10 9.68 3.00
CA LYS A 141 16.31 8.97 3.47
C LYS A 141 16.52 9.09 4.97
N ILE A 142 16.26 10.26 5.56
CA ILE A 142 16.34 10.45 7.02
C ILE A 142 15.32 9.55 7.71
N LYS A 143 14.06 9.55 7.24
CA LYS A 143 13.01 8.71 7.83
C LYS A 143 13.29 7.22 7.66
N LEU A 144 13.81 6.80 6.52
CA LEU A 144 14.19 5.41 6.27
C LEU A 144 15.22 4.95 7.31
N LYS A 145 16.30 5.71 7.51
CA LYS A 145 17.32 5.40 8.53
C LYS A 145 16.73 5.31 9.94
N GLU A 146 15.83 6.23 10.31
CA GLU A 146 15.13 6.20 11.61
C GLU A 146 14.32 4.91 11.78
N LEU A 147 13.57 4.51 10.74
CA LEU A 147 12.73 3.31 10.78
C LEU A 147 13.57 2.04 10.83
N GLN A 148 14.63 1.94 10.03
CA GLN A 148 15.53 0.79 10.01
C GLN A 148 16.21 0.58 11.38
N GLN A 149 16.60 1.66 12.06
CA GLN A 149 17.14 1.58 13.42
C GLN A 149 16.13 1.07 14.44
N LYS A 150 14.85 1.40 14.27
CA LYS A 150 13.77 1.06 15.22
C LYS A 150 13.14 -0.31 14.97
N ARG A 151 13.03 -0.74 13.71
CA ARG A 151 12.25 -1.92 13.28
C ARG A 151 13.10 -3.01 12.62
N GLY A 152 14.33 -2.69 12.20
CA GLY A 152 15.10 -3.54 11.27
C GLY A 152 14.59 -3.43 9.83
N ASP A 153 15.25 -4.13 8.90
CA ASP A 153 15.00 -3.97 7.46
C ASP A 153 13.90 -4.88 6.87
N ALA A 154 13.53 -5.96 7.56
CA ALA A 154 12.79 -7.06 6.94
C ALA A 154 11.39 -6.71 6.40
N THR A 155 10.74 -5.68 6.94
CA THR A 155 9.36 -5.30 6.62
C THR A 155 9.26 -3.98 5.86
N ILE A 156 10.40 -3.32 5.63
CA ILE A 156 10.47 -2.00 5.05
C ILE A 156 10.72 -2.10 3.55
N LYS A 157 9.89 -1.43 2.75
CA LYS A 157 10.09 -1.26 1.31
C LYS A 157 10.06 0.22 0.96
N CYS A 158 10.87 0.65 0.00
CA CYS A 158 10.86 2.01 -0.51
C CYS A 158 11.12 2.03 -2.02
N ASN A 159 10.91 3.18 -2.65
CA ASN A 159 11.06 3.36 -4.10
C ASN A 159 12.33 4.11 -4.53
N PHE A 160 13.34 4.23 -3.65
CA PHE A 160 14.57 5.00 -3.87
C PHE A 160 15.80 4.39 -3.20
#